data_AF-A0A661Q3B9-F1
#
_entry.id   AF-A0A661Q3B9-F1
#
_cell.length_a   1.000
_cell.length_b   1.000
_cell.length_c   1.000
_cell.angle_alpha   90.00
_cell.angle_beta   90.00
_cell.angle_gamma   90.00
#
_symmetry.space_group_name_H-M   'P 1'
#
loop_
_entity.id
_entity.type
_entity.pdbx_description
1 polymer ?
#
loop_
_entity_poly.entity_id
_entity_poly.type
_entity_poly.pdbx_seq_one_letter_code
_entity_poly.pdbx_strand_id
1 'polypeptide(L)'
;MPLSFDRCNGEIDEIIELLMRKAEVYHPETIREMIVGALKSGQENDYLADQKLMSMTMKEMRYTNKVFSPYRQRKKVTVFGSARTTSDEPIYKTCVEFTRLLAEQNYMVITGGGPGIMQAGNEGAGV
;
A
#
# COMPACT_ATOMS: atom_id res chain seq x y z
N MET A 1 -1.29 29.22 14.14
CA MET A 1 -2.41 29.39 13.19
C MET A 1 -2.86 28.00 12.75
N PRO A 2 -4.16 27.68 12.80
CA PRO A 2 -4.65 26.42 12.28
C PRO A 2 -4.41 26.37 10.77
N LEU A 3 -3.82 25.28 10.28
CA LEU A 3 -3.58 25.09 8.85
C LEU A 3 -4.89 24.71 8.13
N SER A 4 -5.06 25.26 6.92
CA SER A 4 -6.13 24.91 5.99
C SER A 4 -5.58 24.13 4.80
N PHE A 5 -6.43 23.27 4.21
CA PHE A 5 -6.15 22.68 2.90
C PHE A 5 -6.27 23.70 1.77
N ASP A 6 -6.98 24.80 2.00
CA ASP A 6 -6.99 25.95 1.07
C ASP A 6 -5.60 26.61 1.02
N ARG A 7 -5.28 27.30 -0.08
CA ARG A 7 -4.02 28.02 -0.28
C ARG A 7 -4.01 29.37 0.44
N CYS A 8 -4.32 29.36 1.74
CA CYS A 8 -4.42 30.55 2.59
C CYS A 8 -3.54 30.49 3.85
N ASN A 9 -2.50 29.64 3.86
CA ASN A 9 -1.61 29.45 4.99
C ASN A 9 -0.44 30.47 5.04
N GLY A 10 -0.41 31.45 4.13
CA GLY A 10 0.64 32.47 4.06
C GLY A 10 2.01 31.88 3.74
N GLU A 11 3.03 32.28 4.52
CA GLU A 11 4.43 31.84 4.35
C GLU A 11 4.60 30.31 4.28
N ILE A 12 3.73 29.56 4.96
CA ILE A 12 3.78 28.09 4.94
C ILE A 12 3.50 27.54 3.54
N ASP A 13 2.55 28.15 2.80
CA ASP A 13 2.29 27.72 1.41
C ASP A 13 3.51 28.00 0.52
N GLU A 14 4.20 29.14 0.71
CA GLU A 14 5.42 29.48 -0.05
C GLU A 14 6.55 28.47 0.20
N ILE A 15 6.73 28.04 1.45
CA ILE A 15 7.71 27.03 1.83
C ILE A 15 7.37 25.67 1.22
N ILE A 16 6.10 25.26 1.28
CA ILE A 16 5.65 23.99 0.69
C ILE A 16 5.89 23.99 -0.82
N GLU A 17 5.56 25.07 -1.51
CA GLU A 17 5.81 25.22 -2.95
C GLU A 17 7.31 25.16 -3.28
N LEU A 18 8.15 25.84 -2.50
CA LEU A 18 9.61 25.78 -2.66
C LEU A 18 10.14 24.34 -2.47
N LEU A 19 9.64 23.62 -1.46
CA LEU A 19 10.04 22.25 -1.16
C LEU A 19 9.63 21.30 -2.29
N MET A 20 8.39 21.38 -2.76
CA MET A 20 7.88 20.54 -3.86
C MET A 20 8.65 20.78 -5.16
N ARG A 21 8.94 22.04 -5.48
CA ARG A 21 9.75 22.40 -6.67
C ARG A 21 11.16 21.85 -6.59
N LYS A 22 11.81 21.94 -5.43
CA LYS A 22 13.17 21.39 -5.23
C LYS A 22 13.22 19.86 -5.25
N ALA A 23 12.13 19.21 -4.84
CA ALA A 23 12.02 17.76 -4.82
C ALA A 23 11.50 17.16 -6.14
N GLU A 24 11.20 17.99 -7.15
CA GLU A 24 10.73 17.58 -8.48
C GLU A 24 9.55 16.60 -8.43
N VAL A 25 8.56 16.89 -7.58
CA VAL A 25 7.46 15.97 -7.32
C VAL A 25 6.46 15.88 -8.47
N TYR A 26 5.93 14.68 -8.70
CA TYR A 26 4.77 14.48 -9.57
C TYR A 26 3.47 14.84 -8.85
N HIS A 27 2.48 15.35 -9.58
CA HIS A 27 1.15 15.72 -9.04
C HIS A 27 1.22 16.66 -7.83
N PRO A 28 1.74 17.89 -7.99
CA PRO A 28 2.04 18.81 -6.89
C PRO A 28 0.83 19.12 -5.99
N GLU A 29 -0.39 19.21 -6.53
CA GLU A 29 -1.58 19.45 -5.70
C GLU A 29 -1.83 18.31 -4.69
N THR A 30 -1.74 17.05 -5.13
CA THR A 30 -1.90 15.89 -4.25
C THR A 30 -0.76 15.81 -3.22
N ILE A 31 0.47 16.13 -3.63
CA ILE A 31 1.61 16.16 -2.70
C ILE A 31 1.46 17.28 -1.67
N ARG A 32 0.95 18.45 -2.08
CA ARG A 32 0.63 19.55 -1.17
C ARG A 32 -0.39 19.11 -0.13
N GLU A 33 -1.49 18.48 -0.54
CA GLU A 33 -2.50 17.96 0.39
C GLU A 33 -1.89 16.98 1.41
N MET A 34 -0.98 16.10 0.98
CA MET A 34 -0.27 15.18 1.89
C MET A 34 0.61 15.92 2.90
N ILE A 35 1.35 16.95 2.46
CA ILE A 35 2.21 17.76 3.34
C ILE A 35 1.36 18.52 4.36
N VAL A 36 0.31 19.21 3.91
CA VAL A 36 -0.62 19.95 4.79
C VAL A 36 -1.31 18.99 5.76
N GLY A 37 -1.76 17.82 5.30
CA GLY A 37 -2.38 16.81 6.15
C GLY A 37 -1.44 16.30 7.25
N ALA A 38 -0.16 16.07 6.94
CA ALA A 38 0.83 15.67 7.93
C ALA A 38 1.07 16.78 8.97
N LEU A 39 1.14 18.04 8.55
CA LEU A 39 1.32 19.17 9.48
C LEU A 39 0.07 19.39 10.36
N LYS A 40 -1.13 19.31 9.78
CA LYS A 40 -2.40 19.40 10.53
C LYS A 40 -2.53 18.29 11.56
N SER A 41 -2.15 17.05 11.21
CA SER A 41 -2.13 15.94 12.17
C SER A 41 -1.32 16.28 13.42
N GLY A 42 -0.16 16.93 13.26
CA GLY A 42 0.65 17.40 14.39
C GLY A 42 0.07 18.60 15.16
N GLN A 43 -0.88 19.34 14.59
CA GLN A 43 -1.60 20.42 15.28
C GLN A 43 -2.83 19.92 16.05
N GLU A 44 -3.44 18.83 15.60
CA GLU A 44 -4.76 18.35 16.07
C GLU A 44 -4.65 17.20 17.07
N ASN A 45 -3.55 16.45 17.08
CA ASN A 45 -3.35 15.29 17.95
C ASN A 45 -1.92 15.24 18.52
N ASP A 46 -1.80 15.30 19.85
CA ASP A 46 -0.53 15.23 20.58
C ASP A 46 -0.13 13.81 21.02
N TYR A 47 -0.97 12.81 20.78
CA TYR A 47 -0.70 11.44 21.15
C TYR A 47 0.29 10.78 20.19
N LEU A 48 1.49 10.53 20.69
CA LEU A 48 2.61 10.02 19.90
C LEU A 48 2.34 8.69 19.18
N ALA A 49 1.51 7.82 19.75
CA ALA A 49 1.23 6.52 19.12
C ALA A 49 0.46 6.69 17.80
N ASP A 50 -0.50 7.62 17.75
CA ASP A 50 -1.27 7.92 16.54
C ASP A 50 -0.36 8.52 15.47
N GLN A 51 0.54 9.43 15.86
CA GLN A 51 1.54 10.01 14.95
C GLN A 51 2.49 8.95 14.38
N LYS A 52 2.95 8.01 15.21
CA LYS A 52 3.77 6.87 14.75
C LYS A 52 3.01 5.98 13.78
N LEU A 53 1.75 5.68 14.06
CA LEU A 53 0.90 4.87 13.19
C LEU A 53 0.72 5.53 11.82
N MET A 54 0.43 6.83 11.77
CA MET A 54 0.30 7.58 10.51
C MET A 54 1.64 7.62 9.75
N SER A 55 2.75 7.86 10.45
CA SER A 55 4.09 7.88 9.84
C SER A 55 4.49 6.51 9.25
N MET A 56 4.23 5.42 9.97
CA MET A 56 4.49 4.07 9.46
C MET A 56 3.60 3.74 8.26
N THR A 57 2.30 3.99 8.36
CA THR A 57 1.34 3.76 7.27
C THR A 57 1.78 4.48 5.99
N MET A 58 2.19 5.75 6.08
CA MET A 58 2.66 6.49 4.91
C MET A 58 3.94 5.88 4.29
N LYS A 59 4.89 5.43 5.11
CA LYS A 59 6.12 4.78 4.63
C LYS A 59 5.84 3.46 3.92
N GLU A 60 4.92 2.66 4.48
CA GLU A 60 4.47 1.39 3.91
C GLU A 60 3.70 1.61 2.61
N MET A 61 2.69 2.49 2.59
CA MET A 61 1.91 2.78 1.39
C MET A 61 2.79 3.29 0.23
N ARG A 62 3.74 4.19 0.52
CA ARG A 62 4.72 4.66 -0.48
C ARG A 62 5.58 3.51 -1.00
N TYR A 63 6.06 2.63 -0.12
CA TYR A 63 6.87 1.48 -0.54
C TYR A 63 6.06 0.48 -1.37
N THR A 64 4.84 0.15 -0.95
CA THR A 64 3.89 -0.68 -1.68
C THR A 64 3.61 -0.12 -3.08
N ASN A 65 3.36 1.18 -3.20
CA ASN A 65 3.17 1.83 -4.50
C ASN A 65 4.41 1.69 -5.39
N LYS A 66 5.62 1.84 -4.84
CA LYS A 66 6.86 1.62 -5.58
C LYS A 66 6.92 0.18 -6.11
N VAL A 67 6.66 -0.81 -5.26
CA VAL A 67 6.73 -2.25 -5.61
C VAL A 67 5.68 -2.63 -6.67
N PHE A 68 4.44 -2.16 -6.52
CA PHE A 68 3.33 -2.60 -7.37
C PHE A 68 3.07 -1.69 -8.59
N SER A 69 3.68 -0.50 -8.65
CA SER A 69 3.51 0.43 -9.79
C SER A 69 3.87 -0.15 -11.17
N PRO A 70 4.88 -1.04 -11.34
CA PRO A 70 5.17 -1.66 -12.63
C PRO A 70 4.07 -2.64 -13.08
N TYR A 71 3.25 -3.13 -12.14
CA TYR A 71 2.23 -4.16 -12.39
C TYR A 71 0.82 -3.59 -12.50
N ARG A 72 0.64 -2.28 -12.74
CA ARG A 72 -0.70 -1.64 -12.80
C ARG A 72 -1.64 -2.31 -13.80
N GLN A 73 -1.13 -2.74 -14.95
CA GLN A 73 -1.92 -3.38 -16.01
C GLN A 73 -2.17 -4.87 -15.80
N ARG A 74 -1.50 -5.51 -14.83
CA ARG A 74 -1.69 -6.92 -14.52
C ARG A 74 -2.85 -7.09 -13.55
N LYS A 75 -3.88 -7.84 -13.95
CA LYS A 75 -5.01 -8.18 -13.06
C LYS A 75 -4.53 -9.01 -11.88
N LYS A 76 -5.12 -8.78 -10.71
CA LYS A 76 -4.71 -9.41 -9.45
C LYS A 76 -5.88 -10.16 -8.83
N VAL A 77 -5.60 -11.31 -8.23
CA VAL A 77 -6.56 -12.05 -7.40
C VAL A 77 -5.93 -12.24 -6.03
N THR A 78 -6.61 -11.77 -4.99
CA THR A 78 -6.18 -11.99 -3.61
C THR A 78 -6.79 -13.28 -3.09
N VAL A 79 -5.96 -14.19 -2.60
CA VAL A 79 -6.39 -15.48 -2.04
C VAL A 79 -6.26 -15.45 -0.52
N PHE A 80 -7.36 -15.76 0.15
CA PHE A 80 -7.43 -15.93 1.61
C PHE A 80 -7.82 -17.36 1.96
N GLY A 81 -7.32 -17.85 3.08
CA GLY A 81 -7.71 -19.14 3.63
C GLY A 81 -6.92 -19.49 4.88
N SER A 82 -7.22 -20.66 5.43
CA SER A 82 -6.63 -21.13 6.69
C SER A 82 -5.11 -21.27 6.59
N ALA A 83 -4.41 -20.74 7.59
CA ALA A 83 -2.98 -20.96 7.78
C ALA A 83 -2.64 -22.37 8.30
N ARG A 84 -3.67 -23.16 8.66
CA ARG A 84 -3.53 -24.47 9.32
C ARG A 84 -3.78 -25.64 8.37
N THR A 85 -4.26 -25.38 7.16
CA THR A 85 -4.51 -26.41 6.16
C THR A 85 -3.18 -27.06 5.75
N THR A 86 -3.12 -28.39 5.77
CA THR A 86 -1.93 -29.14 5.36
C THR A 86 -1.94 -29.46 3.87
N SER A 87 -0.76 -29.74 3.31
CA SER A 87 -0.59 -29.94 1.86
C SER A 87 -1.28 -31.20 1.29
N ASP A 88 -1.60 -32.17 2.15
CA ASP A 88 -2.32 -33.39 1.79
C ASP A 88 -3.84 -33.17 1.65
N GLU A 89 -4.39 -32.13 2.29
CA GLU A 89 -5.81 -31.82 2.25
C GLU A 89 -6.30 -31.46 0.84
N PRO A 90 -7.51 -31.89 0.43
CA PRO A 90 -8.06 -31.59 -0.89
C PRO A 90 -8.15 -30.10 -1.21
N ILE A 91 -8.44 -29.27 -0.20
CA ILE A 91 -8.56 -27.81 -0.37
C ILE A 91 -7.22 -27.14 -0.67
N TYR A 92 -6.11 -27.66 -0.13
CA TYR A 92 -4.77 -27.17 -0.47
C TYR A 92 -4.48 -27.42 -1.95
N LYS A 93 -4.63 -28.68 -2.40
CA LYS A 93 -4.39 -29.08 -3.80
C LYS A 93 -5.29 -28.31 -4.77
N THR A 94 -6.54 -28.09 -4.39
CA THR A 94 -7.48 -27.27 -5.18
C THR A 94 -7.00 -25.82 -5.30
N CYS A 95 -6.46 -25.24 -4.23
CA CYS A 95 -5.92 -23.88 -4.26
C CYS A 95 -4.66 -23.77 -5.14
N VAL A 96 -3.75 -24.76 -5.06
CA VAL A 96 -2.58 -24.84 -5.95
C VAL A 96 -3.03 -24.87 -7.42
N GLU A 97 -3.97 -25.76 -7.75
CA GLU A 97 -4.46 -25.87 -9.13
C GLU A 97 -5.15 -24.59 -9.62
N PHE A 98 -6.01 -23.99 -8.78
CA PHE A 98 -6.70 -22.75 -9.11
C PHE A 98 -5.71 -21.60 -9.39
N THR A 99 -4.69 -21.44 -8.54
CA THR A 99 -3.71 -20.36 -8.68
C THR A 99 -2.73 -20.58 -9.82
N ARG A 100 -2.44 -21.84 -10.18
CA ARG A 100 -1.73 -22.20 -11.42
C ARG A 100 -2.49 -21.74 -12.65
N LEU A 101 -3.79 -22.06 -12.74
CA LEU A 101 -4.64 -21.63 -13.85
C LEU A 101 -4.72 -20.10 -13.94
N LEU A 102 -4.76 -19.39 -12.80
CA LEU A 102 -4.70 -17.93 -12.80
C LEU A 102 -3.38 -17.39 -13.37
N ALA A 103 -2.23 -17.95 -12.96
CA ALA A 103 -0.93 -17.54 -13.44
C ALA A 103 -0.77 -17.76 -14.94
N GLU A 104 -1.27 -18.88 -15.47
CA GLU A 104 -1.32 -19.17 -16.91
C GLU A 104 -2.15 -18.16 -17.70
N GLN A 105 -3.18 -17.58 -17.08
CA GLN A 105 -3.99 -16.50 -17.65
C GLN A 105 -3.43 -15.09 -17.35
N ASN A 106 -2.16 -14.99 -16.95
CA ASN A 106 -1.46 -13.74 -16.63
C ASN A 106 -2.05 -12.95 -15.44
N TYR A 107 -2.82 -13.58 -14.56
CA TYR A 107 -3.18 -12.97 -13.28
C TYR A 107 -2.00 -13.01 -12.32
N MET A 108 -1.92 -12.02 -11.45
CA MET A 108 -0.99 -11.99 -10.31
C MET A 108 -1.75 -12.44 -9.06
N VAL A 109 -1.30 -13.52 -8.44
CA VAL A 109 -1.86 -13.97 -7.16
C VAL A 109 -1.20 -13.18 -6.03
N ILE A 110 -2.02 -12.72 -5.08
CA ILE A 110 -1.58 -12.05 -3.86
C ILE A 110 -2.12 -12.81 -2.66
N THR A 111 -1.27 -13.11 -1.68
CA THR A 111 -1.65 -13.80 -0.45
C THR A 111 -1.14 -13.04 0.77
N GLY A 112 -1.52 -13.49 1.97
CA GLY A 112 -0.92 -12.98 3.21
C GLY A 112 0.48 -13.53 3.51
N GLY A 113 1.05 -14.37 2.64
CA GLY A 113 2.42 -14.89 2.76
C GLY A 113 2.65 -15.91 3.89
N GLY A 114 1.58 -16.36 4.56
CA GLY A 114 1.66 -17.38 5.62
C GLY A 114 1.57 -18.83 5.09
N PRO A 115 1.56 -19.81 6.00
CA PRO A 115 1.40 -21.23 5.65
C PRO A 115 -0.03 -21.57 5.17
N GLY A 116 -0.26 -22.84 4.85
CA GLY A 116 -1.58 -23.36 4.47
C GLY A 116 -2.08 -22.83 3.13
N ILE A 117 -3.30 -22.33 3.06
CA ILE A 117 -3.89 -21.87 1.79
C ILE A 117 -3.13 -20.70 1.16
N MET A 118 -2.51 -19.84 1.97
CA MET A 118 -1.66 -18.77 1.45
C MET A 118 -0.40 -19.32 0.78
N GLN A 119 0.20 -20.37 1.36
CA GLN A 119 1.31 -21.09 0.77
C GLN A 119 0.88 -21.80 -0.52
N ALA A 120 -0.26 -22.51 -0.50
CA ALA A 120 -0.83 -23.14 -1.69
C ALA A 120 -1.05 -22.13 -2.83
N GLY A 121 -1.53 -20.94 -2.50
CA GLY A 121 -1.78 -19.89 -3.47
C GLY A 121 -0.50 -19.33 -4.10
N ASN A 122 0.58 -19.21 -3.33
CA ASN A 122 1.89 -18.83 -3.87
C ASN A 122 2.49 -19.95 -4.72
N GLU A 123 2.46 -21.19 -4.20
CA GLU A 123 3.00 -22.38 -4.85
C GLU A 123 2.39 -22.60 -6.23
N GLY A 124 1.05 -22.56 -6.34
CA GLY A 124 0.38 -22.70 -7.63
C GLY A 124 0.64 -21.53 -8.57
N ALA A 125 0.79 -20.31 -8.05
CA ALA A 125 1.16 -19.14 -8.84
C ALA A 125 2.62 -19.13 -9.33
N GLY A 126 3.45 -20.08 -8.89
CA GLY A 126 4.85 -20.23 -9.27
C GLY A 126 5.82 -19.36 -8.45
N VAL A 127 5.47 -19.05 -7.19
CA VAL A 127 6.27 -18.24 -6.26
C VAL A 127 6.54 -19.00 -4.96
#